data_AF-A0A524RMA5-F1
#
_entry.id   AF-A0A524RMA5-F1
#
_cell.length_a   1.000
_cell.length_b   1.000
_cell.length_c   1.000
_cell.angle_alpha   90.00
_cell.angle_beta   90.00
_cell.angle_gamma   90.00
#
_symmetry.space_group_name_H-M   'P 1'
#
loop_
_entity.id
_entity.type
_entity.pdbx_description
1 polymer ?
#
loop_
_entity_poly.entity_id
_entity_poly.type
_entity_poly.pdbx_seq_one_letter_code
_entity_poly.pdbx_strand_id
1 'polypeptide(L)'
;MRLTPDRAVMPWFSVQDLAELCLTAVTEAELRTGAAMLPPGQHRDRLAAKVDAIVWEVFTGWVLPFDSPAAKVYAVIAAAAVATRNSADFEHCGIPLIGPWTGNCAST
;
A
#
# COMPACT_ATOMS: atom_id res chain seq x y z
N MET A 1 -9.58 -5.55 -1.57
CA MET A 1 -8.72 -6.15 -2.62
C MET A 1 -9.60 -6.73 -3.73
N ARG A 2 -9.20 -6.59 -5.00
CA ARG A 2 -9.87 -7.29 -6.11
C ARG A 2 -9.44 -8.75 -6.13
N LEU A 3 -10.37 -9.68 -6.36
CA LEU A 3 -10.10 -11.12 -6.39
C LEU A 3 -9.37 -11.57 -7.66
N THR A 4 -9.56 -10.83 -8.77
CA THR A 4 -8.86 -11.05 -10.03
C THR A 4 -7.96 -9.85 -10.28
N PRO A 5 -6.63 -10.06 -10.42
CA PRO A 5 -5.71 -9.00 -10.85
C PRO A 5 -6.14 -8.43 -12.20
N ASP A 6 -5.80 -7.17 -12.46
CA ASP A 6 -5.99 -6.59 -13.79
C ASP A 6 -5.17 -7.39 -14.83
N ARG A 7 -5.72 -7.58 -16.05
CA ARG A 7 -5.11 -8.43 -17.08
C ARG A 7 -3.70 -7.96 -17.43
N ALA A 8 -3.41 -6.67 -17.31
CA ALA A 8 -2.11 -6.10 -17.63
C ALA A 8 -1.02 -6.43 -16.59
N VAL A 9 -1.42 -6.77 -15.36
CA VAL A 9 -0.49 -6.93 -14.23
C VAL A 9 0.27 -8.25 -14.32
N MET A 10 -0.38 -9.35 -14.68
CA MET A 10 0.27 -10.67 -14.70
C MET A 10 1.42 -10.78 -15.71
N PRO A 11 1.28 -10.32 -16.97
CA PRO A 11 2.39 -10.34 -17.92
C PRO A 11 3.55 -9.45 -17.46
N TRP A 12 3.25 -8.24 -16.97
CA TRP A 12 4.26 -7.32 -16.45
C TRP A 12 5.00 -7.88 -15.23
N PHE A 13 4.28 -8.50 -14.29
CA PHE A 13 4.87 -9.09 -13.10
C PHE A 13 5.78 -10.29 -13.42
N SER A 14 5.41 -11.08 -14.44
CA SER A 14 6.15 -12.30 -14.81
C SER A 14 7.57 -12.07 -15.33
N VAL A 15 7.92 -10.83 -15.69
CA VAL A 15 9.26 -10.46 -16.18
C VAL A 15 10.10 -9.71 -15.15
N GLN A 16 9.61 -9.52 -13.93
CA GLN A 16 10.38 -8.87 -12.85
C GLN A 16 11.28 -9.90 -12.15
N ASP A 17 12.46 -9.47 -11.71
CA ASP A 17 13.28 -10.26 -10.79
C ASP A 17 12.73 -10.10 -9.37
N LEU A 18 12.23 -11.21 -8.80
CA LEU A 18 11.67 -11.20 -7.45
C LEU A 18 12.71 -10.82 -6.38
N ALA A 19 14.01 -11.01 -6.65
CA ALA A 19 15.08 -10.63 -5.72
C ALA A 19 15.29 -9.10 -5.63
N GLU A 20 14.80 -8.34 -6.62
CA GLU A 20 14.89 -6.87 -6.64
C GLU A 20 13.62 -6.19 -6.11
N LEU A 21 12.57 -6.97 -5.81
CA LEU A 21 11.31 -6.45 -5.29
C LEU A 21 11.36 -6.38 -3.76
N CYS A 22 10.78 -5.30 -3.24
CA CYS A 22 10.56 -5.11 -1.81
C CYS A 22 9.08 -4.83 -1.53
N LEU A 23 8.67 -5.11 -0.29
CA LEU A 23 7.34 -4.81 0.22
C LEU A 23 7.50 -3.85 1.39
N THR A 24 6.62 -2.87 1.57
CA THR A 24 6.64 -2.06 2.80
C THR A 24 5.87 -2.76 3.91
N ALA A 25 6.29 -2.58 5.16
CA ALA A 25 5.55 -3.06 6.33
C ALA A 25 4.13 -2.47 6.39
N VAL A 26 3.92 -1.28 5.82
CA VAL A 26 2.58 -0.67 5.68
C VAL A 26 1.71 -1.50 4.73
N THR A 27 2.23 -1.84 3.56
CA THR A 27 1.49 -2.70 2.60
C THR A 27 1.24 -4.08 3.18
N GLU A 28 2.21 -4.67 3.88
CA GLU A 28 1.98 -5.94 4.60
C GLU A 28 0.84 -5.82 5.61
N ALA A 29 0.81 -4.74 6.41
CA ALA A 29 -0.26 -4.48 7.36
C ALA A 29 -1.62 -4.39 6.66
N GLU A 30 -1.71 -3.68 5.53
CA GLU A 30 -2.95 -3.59 4.73
C GLU A 30 -3.43 -4.97 4.24
N LEU A 31 -2.52 -5.84 3.77
CA LEU A 31 -2.85 -7.20 3.35
C LEU A 31 -3.41 -8.03 4.51
N ARG A 32 -2.74 -7.97 5.67
CA ARG A 32 -3.16 -8.68 6.89
C ARG A 32 -4.50 -8.17 7.39
N THR A 33 -4.71 -6.86 7.42
CA THR A 33 -5.99 -6.25 7.80
C THR A 33 -7.11 -6.69 6.85
N GLY A 34 -6.85 -6.69 5.54
CA GLY A 34 -7.80 -7.18 4.53
C GLY A 34 -8.21 -8.63 4.77
N ALA A 35 -7.27 -9.50 5.14
CA ALA A 35 -7.58 -10.88 5.54
C ALA A 35 -8.39 -10.92 6.85
N ALA A 36 -7.98 -10.18 7.88
CA ALA A 36 -8.61 -10.19 9.20
C ALA A 36 -10.06 -9.67 9.21
N MET A 37 -10.41 -8.76 8.29
CA MET A 37 -11.78 -8.24 8.14
C MET A 37 -12.79 -9.27 7.60
N LEU A 38 -12.33 -10.40 7.06
CA LEU A 38 -13.22 -11.45 6.58
C LEU A 38 -13.88 -12.21 7.75
N PRO A 39 -15.15 -12.63 7.60
CA PRO A 39 -15.78 -13.50 8.58
C PRO A 39 -14.96 -14.78 8.83
N PRO A 40 -15.01 -15.37 10.03
CA PRO A 40 -14.31 -16.62 10.33
C PRO A 40 -14.69 -17.73 9.34
N GLY A 41 -13.69 -18.41 8.79
CA GLY A 41 -13.88 -19.53 7.88
C GLY A 41 -12.73 -19.73 6.91
N GLN A 42 -12.85 -20.76 6.06
CA GLN A 42 -11.77 -21.19 5.15
C GLN A 42 -11.25 -20.09 4.23
N HIS A 43 -12.09 -19.12 3.83
CA HIS A 43 -11.65 -18.05 2.95
C HIS A 43 -10.66 -17.10 3.63
N ARG A 44 -10.96 -16.70 4.87
CA ARG A 44 -10.07 -15.90 5.70
C ARG A 44 -8.75 -16.61 5.93
N ASP A 45 -8.82 -17.87 6.35
CA ASP A 45 -7.64 -18.65 6.74
C ASP A 45 -6.73 -18.90 5.53
N ARG A 46 -7.30 -19.18 4.35
CA ARG A 46 -6.54 -19.30 3.10
C ARG A 46 -5.89 -17.98 2.67
N LEU A 47 -6.58 -16.85 2.84
CA LEU A 47 -6.01 -15.56 2.47
C LEU A 47 -4.87 -15.18 3.41
N ALA A 48 -5.05 -15.38 4.72
CA ALA A 48 -4.00 -15.15 5.72
C ALA A 48 -2.76 -16.01 5.43
N ALA A 49 -2.94 -17.31 5.18
CA ALA A 49 -1.84 -18.21 4.85
C ALA A 49 -1.08 -17.79 3.57
N LYS A 50 -1.78 -17.26 2.56
CA LYS A 50 -1.14 -16.71 1.35
C LYS A 50 -0.31 -15.47 1.65
N VAL A 51 -0.81 -14.58 2.51
CA VAL A 51 -0.05 -13.40 2.93
C VAL A 51 1.20 -13.83 3.69
N ASP A 52 1.08 -14.76 4.62
CA ASP A 52 2.22 -15.30 5.36
C ASP A 52 3.26 -15.94 4.42
N ALA A 53 2.83 -16.77 3.46
CA ALA A 53 3.72 -17.37 2.48
C ALA A 53 4.45 -16.30 1.63
N ILE A 54 3.74 -15.28 1.15
CA ILE A 54 4.38 -14.20 0.38
C ILE A 54 5.44 -13.47 1.22
N VAL A 55 5.13 -13.14 2.47
CA VAL A 55 6.05 -12.41 3.35
C VAL A 55 7.29 -13.27 3.70
N TRP A 56 7.09 -14.54 4.05
CA TRP A 56 8.16 -15.41 4.56
C TRP A 56 8.90 -16.23 3.50
N GLU A 57 8.35 -16.38 2.30
CA GLU A 57 8.99 -17.16 1.23
C GLU A 57 9.52 -16.26 0.12
N VAL A 58 8.85 -15.15 -0.17
CA VAL A 58 9.22 -14.24 -1.28
C VAL A 58 9.96 -13.00 -0.78
N PHE A 59 9.50 -12.38 0.31
CA PHE A 59 10.03 -11.09 0.79
C PHE A 59 10.86 -11.18 2.07
N THR A 60 11.39 -12.34 2.42
CA THR A 60 12.20 -12.51 3.63
C THR A 60 13.41 -11.57 3.62
N GLY A 61 13.44 -10.65 4.59
CA GLY A 61 14.48 -9.62 4.69
C GLY A 61 14.28 -8.40 3.77
N TRP A 62 13.24 -8.40 2.93
CA TRP A 62 12.90 -7.34 1.98
C TRP A 62 11.59 -6.62 2.31
N VAL A 63 11.08 -6.82 3.53
CA VAL A 63 10.02 -6.00 4.10
C VAL A 63 10.63 -4.72 4.69
N LEU A 64 10.40 -3.59 4.05
CA LEU A 64 10.92 -2.29 4.46
C LEU A 64 10.11 -1.73 5.64
N PRO A 65 10.74 -1.42 6.79
CA PRO A 65 10.04 -0.87 7.94
C PRO A 65 9.60 0.58 7.70
N PHE A 66 8.54 0.99 8.38
CA PHE A 66 8.22 2.40 8.56
C PHE A 66 8.68 2.83 9.96
N ASP A 67 9.93 3.26 10.06
CA ASP A 67 10.61 3.64 11.30
C ASP A 67 10.85 5.16 11.38
N SER A 68 11.61 5.63 12.38
CA SER A 68 11.85 7.07 12.55
C SER A 68 12.54 7.74 11.35
N PRO A 69 13.56 7.14 10.71
CA PRO A 69 14.06 7.62 9.41
C PRO A 69 12.99 7.73 8.32
N ALA A 70 12.20 6.67 8.10
CA ALA A 70 11.13 6.69 7.10
C ALA A 70 10.10 7.78 7.39
N ALA A 71 9.71 7.96 8.66
CA ALA A 71 8.76 8.98 9.09
C ALA A 71 9.25 10.42 8.81
N LYS A 72 10.56 10.69 8.98
CA LYS A 72 11.14 12.00 8.67
C LYS A 72 11.05 12.32 7.18
N VAL A 73 11.41 11.36 6.32
CA VAL A 73 11.33 11.52 4.86
C VAL A 73 9.89 11.65 4.42
N TYR A 74 9.00 10.82 4.96
CA TYR A 74 7.57 10.89 4.69
C TYR A 74 6.99 12.27 5.00
N ALA A 75 7.33 12.87 6.13
CA ALA A 75 6.81 14.20 6.50
C ALA A 75 7.17 15.27 5.46
N VAL A 76 8.38 15.24 4.92
CA VAL A 76 8.82 16.16 3.85
C VAL A 76 8.01 15.95 2.58
N ILE A 77 7.81 14.69 2.18
CA ILE A 77 7.04 14.35 0.97
C ILE A 77 5.57 14.76 1.14
N ALA A 78 4.95 14.40 2.26
CA ALA A 78 3.54 14.69 2.53
C ALA A 78 3.26 16.20 2.66
N ALA A 79 4.23 16.98 3.18
CA ALA A 79 4.11 18.43 3.24
C ALA A 79 4.18 19.10 1.86
N ALA A 80 4.76 18.44 0.85
CA ALA A 80 4.88 19.01 -0.50
C ALA A 80 3.53 19.01 -1.24
N ALA A 81 2.75 17.93 -1.13
CA ALA A 81 1.36 17.84 -1.57
C ALA A 81 0.75 16.53 -1.06
N VAL A 82 -0.56 16.53 -0.79
CA VAL A 82 -1.30 15.31 -0.46
C VAL A 82 -2.22 14.93 -1.61
N ALA A 83 -1.91 13.81 -2.25
CA ALA A 83 -2.80 13.16 -3.20
C ALA A 83 -3.73 12.20 -2.46
N THR A 84 -4.96 12.61 -2.19
CA THR A 84 -5.91 11.81 -1.40
C THR A 84 -7.30 11.85 -2.00
N ARG A 85 -8.08 10.79 -1.74
CA ARG A 85 -9.52 10.79 -2.02
C ARG A 85 -10.30 11.53 -0.92
N ASN A 86 -9.79 11.57 0.31
CA ASN A 86 -10.44 12.25 1.43
C ASN A 86 -9.73 13.58 1.73
N SER A 87 -10.01 14.61 0.93
CA SER A 87 -9.36 15.92 1.06
C SER A 87 -9.74 16.66 2.34
N ALA A 88 -10.96 16.43 2.86
CA ALA A 88 -11.52 17.15 4.00
C ALA A 88 -10.63 17.12 5.25
N ASP A 89 -9.98 15.99 5.53
CA ASP A 89 -9.09 15.83 6.68
C ASP A 89 -7.84 16.73 6.61
N PHE A 90 -7.50 17.22 5.41
CA PHE A 90 -6.25 17.92 5.12
C PHE A 90 -6.44 19.38 4.66
N GLU A 91 -7.69 19.83 4.48
CA GLU A 91 -8.00 21.21 4.03
C GLU A 91 -7.43 22.29 4.97
N HIS A 92 -7.28 21.95 6.25
CA HIS A 92 -6.76 22.84 7.29
C HIS A 92 -5.23 22.81 7.43
N CYS A 93 -4.55 21.93 6.69
CA CYS A 93 -3.11 21.71 6.85
C CYS A 93 -2.24 22.73 6.09
N GLY A 94 -2.82 23.53 5.20
CA GLY A 94 -2.08 24.52 4.39
C GLY A 94 -1.11 23.89 3.39
N ILE A 95 -1.38 22.66 2.97
CA ILE A 95 -0.60 21.89 2.00
C ILE A 95 -1.40 21.69 0.71
N PRO A 96 -0.77 21.69 -0.48
CA PRO A 96 -1.47 21.46 -1.73
C PRO A 96 -2.20 20.11 -1.72
N LEU A 97 -3.47 20.10 -2.13
CA LEU A 97 -4.27 18.88 -2.22
C LEU A 97 -4.49 18.51 -3.69
N ILE A 98 -4.13 17.26 -4.03
CA ILE A 98 -4.34 16.69 -5.35
C ILE A 98 -5.48 15.67 -5.21
N GLY A 99 -6.55 15.86 -5.98
CA GLY A 99 -7.63 14.89 -6.10
C GLY A 99 -7.38 13.98 -7.32
N PRO A 100 -6.65 12.85 -7.21
CA PRO A 100 -6.30 12.03 -8.36
C PRO A 100 -7.52 11.42 -9.07
N TRP A 101 -8.71 11.47 -8.44
CA TRP A 101 -9.98 10.96 -8.97
C TRP A 101 -10.89 12.05 -9.56
N THR A 102 -10.63 13.32 -9.26
CA THR A 102 -11.44 14.46 -9.74
C THR A 102 -10.68 15.34 -10.73
N GLY A 103 -9.37 15.12 -10.90
CA GLY A 103 -8.53 15.89 -11.82
C GLY A 103 -8.23 17.31 -11.36
N ASN A 104 -8.67 17.69 -10.16
CA ASN A 104 -8.45 19.02 -9.60
C ASN A 104 -7.19 19.05 -8.74
N CYS A 105 -6.30 20.02 -9.00
CA CYS A 105 -5.29 20.48 -8.05
C CYS A 105 -5.87 21.71 -7.34
N ALA A 106 -6.07 21.62 -6.03
CA ALA A 106 -6.40 22.78 -5.22
C ALA A 106 -5.10 23.32 -4.59
N SER A 107 -4.67 24.50 -5.04
CA SER A 107 -3.62 25.26 -4.38
C SER A 107 -4.26 26.03 -3.23
N THR A 108 -3.82 25.79 -2.00
CA THR A 108 -4.18 26.60 -0.81
C THR A 108 -3.58 27.99 -0.90
#